data_AF-A0A3M1J3R7-F1
#
_entry.id   AF-A0A3M1J3R7-F1
#
_cell.length_a   1.000
_cell.length_b   1.000
_cell.length_c   1.000
_cell.angle_alpha   90.00
_cell.angle_beta   90.00
_cell.angle_gamma   90.00
#
_symmetry.space_group_name_H-M   'P 1'
#
loop_
_entity.id
_entity.type
_entity.pdbx_description
1 polymer ?
#
loop_
_entity_poly.entity_id
_entity_poly.type
_entity_poly.pdbx_seq_one_letter_code
_entity_poly.pdbx_strand_id
1 'polypeptide(L)'
;MKLVIFSLPVIVITWLVEWAGVQSGLIFGHYHYGDVLQPQIAGVPVAVTFCPLCNAAVVFKREVDGDVLRFGVSGNLRNSDLIMWDNKTLSWWQQFTGEGIVGDLTGTQLEMIPAQLVAWQDFKAAHPDGVVQARTGPRNYGTNPYTGYDSTTSPFLFLGEPDPRLRATERVLGYNRGDTAVAYPMKVLAREKVVEDTLDGQDVVIFYAPGQVSALDNARIDKSKEVGSAAMFIPEVDGQKLTFKADGNKIIDNETGSEWDVFGRAVAGELEGAQLKPVLSHVHFWFAWAAFKPDTVLYGS
;
A
#
# COMPACT_ATOMS: atom_id res chain seq x y z
N MET A 1 -40.07 27.61 21.40
CA MET A 1 -39.12 28.74 21.53
C MET A 1 -37.74 28.34 22.06
N LYS A 2 -37.60 27.39 23.00
CA LYS A 2 -36.28 26.93 23.50
C LYS A 2 -35.42 26.19 22.46
N LEU A 3 -36.01 25.44 21.53
CA LEU A 3 -35.26 24.68 20.50
C LEU A 3 -34.46 25.59 19.56
N VAL A 4 -35.06 26.73 19.15
CA VAL A 4 -34.48 27.71 18.22
C VAL A 4 -33.30 28.46 18.86
N ILE A 5 -33.33 28.68 20.17
CA ILE A 5 -32.27 29.38 20.91
C ILE A 5 -31.01 28.50 21.01
N PHE A 6 -31.13 27.17 21.00
CA PHE A 6 -29.98 26.26 21.04
C PHE A 6 -29.47 25.87 19.64
N SER A 7 -30.34 25.82 18.63
CA SER A 7 -29.93 25.45 17.27
C SER A 7 -29.26 26.58 16.50
N LEU A 8 -29.65 27.84 16.72
CA LEU A 8 -29.01 29.00 16.07
C LEU A 8 -27.52 29.15 16.41
N PRO A 9 -27.09 29.07 17.69
CA PRO A 9 -25.68 29.10 18.04
C PRO A 9 -24.90 27.93 17.44
N VAL A 10 -25.47 26.73 17.42
CA VAL A 10 -24.82 25.55 16.82
C VAL A 10 -24.64 25.75 15.32
N ILE A 11 -25.66 26.19 14.59
CA ILE A 11 -25.58 26.44 13.14
C ILE A 11 -24.56 27.55 12.85
N VAL A 12 -24.56 28.63 13.63
CA VAL A 12 -23.62 29.74 13.45
C VAL A 12 -22.19 29.30 13.80
N ILE A 13 -22.00 28.51 14.85
CA ILE A 13 -20.68 27.97 15.22
C ILE A 13 -20.20 27.00 14.14
N THR A 14 -21.03 26.07 13.68
CA THR A 14 -20.69 25.13 12.60
C THR A 14 -20.34 25.87 11.33
N TRP A 15 -21.12 26.89 10.94
CA TRP A 15 -20.85 27.69 9.76
C TRP A 15 -19.57 28.53 9.90
N LEU A 16 -19.29 29.10 11.08
CA LEU A 16 -18.04 29.83 11.34
C LEU A 16 -16.83 28.89 11.37
N VAL A 17 -16.99 27.68 11.89
CA VAL A 17 -15.97 26.62 11.88
C VAL A 17 -15.70 26.15 10.45
N GLU A 18 -16.73 25.94 9.63
CA GLU A 18 -16.58 25.60 8.21
C GLU A 18 -15.96 26.76 7.43
N TRP A 19 -16.45 27.98 7.59
CA TRP A 19 -15.94 29.15 6.90
C TRP A 19 -14.49 29.45 7.27
N ALA A 20 -14.14 29.39 8.56
CA ALA A 20 -12.76 29.49 9.01
C ALA A 20 -11.91 28.33 8.49
N GLY A 21 -12.45 27.10 8.50
CA GLY A 21 -11.78 25.92 7.94
C GLY A 21 -11.46 26.06 6.44
N VAL A 22 -12.42 26.55 5.65
CA VAL A 22 -12.27 26.78 4.19
C VAL A 22 -11.27 27.90 3.88
N GLN A 23 -11.29 28.99 4.66
CA GLN A 23 -10.40 30.13 4.42
C GLN A 23 -8.96 29.91 4.90
N SER A 24 -8.79 29.14 5.99
CA SER A 24 -7.51 29.07 6.69
C SER A 24 -6.84 27.69 6.67
N GLY A 25 -7.57 26.63 6.29
CA GLY A 25 -7.07 25.25 6.34
C GLY A 25 -6.74 24.73 7.75
N LEU A 26 -6.97 25.52 8.82
CA LEU A 26 -6.54 25.20 10.18
C LEU A 26 -7.39 24.12 10.86
N ILE A 27 -8.68 24.01 10.52
CA ILE A 27 -9.61 23.05 11.15
C ILE A 27 -9.67 21.72 10.37
N PHE A 28 -9.45 21.78 9.06
CA PHE A 28 -9.18 20.60 8.23
C PHE A 28 -7.70 20.22 8.20
N GLY A 29 -6.89 20.91 9.02
CA GLY A 29 -5.46 20.73 9.22
C GLY A 29 -4.59 21.03 7.99
N HIS A 30 -3.48 21.74 8.23
CA HIS A 30 -2.24 21.42 7.53
C HIS A 30 -1.74 20.05 8.02
N TYR A 31 -2.42 18.98 7.61
CA TYR A 31 -1.96 17.62 7.83
C TYR A 31 -0.80 17.33 6.89
N HIS A 32 0.42 17.69 7.29
CA HIS A 32 1.64 17.14 6.69
C HIS A 32 1.87 15.68 7.15
N TYR A 33 0.82 14.86 7.20
CA TYR A 33 0.91 13.43 7.50
C TYR A 33 0.24 12.67 6.36
N GLY A 34 1.03 11.97 5.53
CA GLY A 34 0.52 11.24 4.35
C GLY A 34 0.45 12.07 3.07
N ASP A 35 1.48 12.85 2.73
CA ASP A 35 1.53 13.51 1.42
C ASP A 35 1.42 12.45 0.31
N VAL A 36 0.40 12.56 -0.54
CA VAL A 36 0.36 11.82 -1.81
C VAL A 36 1.47 12.38 -2.68
N LEU A 37 2.55 11.62 -2.86
CA LEU A 37 3.67 12.04 -3.69
C LEU A 37 3.24 11.93 -5.16
N GLN A 38 3.46 12.99 -5.92
CA GLN A 38 2.92 13.09 -7.28
C GLN A 38 4.01 13.33 -8.33
N PRO A 39 5.03 12.46 -8.41
CA PRO A 39 6.07 12.59 -9.41
C PRO A 39 5.51 12.34 -10.81
N GLN A 40 6.32 12.72 -11.80
CA GLN A 40 6.24 12.13 -13.13
C GLN A 40 7.43 11.20 -13.29
N ILE A 41 7.17 9.90 -13.49
CA ILE A 41 8.22 8.89 -13.68
C ILE A 41 8.16 8.46 -15.14
N ALA A 42 9.24 8.70 -15.89
CA ALA A 42 9.30 8.49 -17.34
C ALA A 42 8.12 9.13 -18.11
N GLY A 43 7.69 10.33 -17.67
CA GLY A 43 6.56 11.05 -18.27
C GLY A 43 5.17 10.57 -17.81
N VAL A 44 5.07 9.45 -17.10
CA VAL A 44 3.80 8.95 -16.55
C VAL A 44 3.49 9.72 -15.26
N PRO A 45 2.37 10.45 -15.19
CA PRO A 45 1.96 11.11 -13.97
C PRO A 45 1.42 10.07 -12.98
N VAL A 46 2.04 10.05 -11.80
CA VAL A 46 1.89 9.00 -10.82
C VAL A 46 1.47 9.59 -9.48
N ALA A 47 0.64 8.88 -8.71
CA ALA A 47 0.30 9.20 -7.33
C ALA A 47 0.74 8.05 -6.42
N VAL A 48 1.77 8.28 -5.60
CA VAL A 48 2.27 7.33 -4.60
C VAL A 48 1.62 7.67 -3.27
N THR A 49 0.90 6.71 -2.71
CA THR A 49 0.09 6.88 -1.50
C THR A 49 0.54 5.91 -0.43
N PHE A 50 0.43 6.32 0.84
CA PHE A 50 0.67 5.43 1.98
C PHE A 50 -0.34 5.71 3.09
N CYS A 51 -1.22 4.74 3.36
CA CYS A 51 -2.07 4.73 4.54
C CYS A 51 -1.35 3.98 5.69
N PRO A 52 -0.88 4.68 6.74
CA PRO A 52 -0.23 4.05 7.88
C PRO A 52 -1.19 3.14 8.64
N LEU A 53 -2.47 3.51 8.77
CA LEU A 53 -3.43 2.72 9.54
C LEU A 53 -3.71 1.35 8.90
N CYS A 54 -3.57 1.23 7.58
CA CYS A 54 -3.80 -0.02 6.86
C CYS A 54 -2.50 -0.72 6.43
N ASN A 55 -1.33 -0.13 6.72
CA ASN A 55 -0.04 -0.50 6.11
C ASN A 55 -0.15 -0.56 4.57
N ALA A 56 -0.97 0.28 3.95
CA ALA A 56 -1.26 0.20 2.53
C ALA A 56 -0.42 1.21 1.75
N ALA A 57 0.58 0.73 0.99
CA ALA A 57 1.26 1.52 -0.03
C ALA A 57 0.68 1.18 -1.39
N VAL A 58 0.08 2.15 -2.07
CA VAL A 58 -0.54 1.95 -3.39
C VAL A 58 -0.10 3.07 -4.33
N VAL A 59 0.20 2.70 -5.57
CA VAL A 59 0.61 3.64 -6.61
C VAL A 59 -0.44 3.63 -7.71
N PHE A 60 -0.85 4.82 -8.14
CA PHE A 60 -1.84 5.01 -9.19
C PHE A 60 -1.27 5.81 -10.36
N LYS A 61 -1.73 5.54 -11.58
CA LYS A 61 -1.74 6.58 -12.62
C LYS A 61 -2.78 7.63 -12.24
N ARG A 62 -2.41 8.90 -12.33
CA ARG A 62 -3.30 10.03 -11.98
C ARG A 62 -3.92 10.72 -13.19
N GLU A 63 -3.87 10.08 -14.36
CA GLU A 63 -4.57 10.54 -15.56
C GLU A 63 -5.92 9.83 -15.65
N VAL A 64 -7.00 10.62 -15.73
CA VAL A 64 -8.38 10.16 -15.84
C VAL A 64 -9.03 10.99 -16.94
N ASP A 65 -9.60 10.34 -17.97
CA ASP A 65 -10.25 10.99 -19.11
C ASP A 65 -9.39 12.08 -19.79
N GLY A 66 -8.08 11.86 -19.89
CA GLY A 66 -7.11 12.79 -20.46
C GLY A 66 -6.70 13.94 -19.54
N ASP A 67 -7.29 14.02 -18.35
CA ASP A 67 -6.97 15.01 -17.34
C ASP A 67 -6.01 14.44 -16.29
N VAL A 68 -4.90 15.15 -16.08
CA VAL A 68 -3.97 14.81 -15.02
C VAL A 68 -4.45 15.41 -13.70
N LEU A 69 -4.97 14.56 -12.82
CA LEU A 69 -5.49 14.93 -11.51
C LEU A 69 -4.37 15.17 -10.50
N ARG A 70 -4.58 16.09 -9.57
CA ARG A 70 -3.78 16.21 -8.36
C ARG A 70 -4.59 15.73 -7.17
N PHE A 71 -4.02 14.80 -6.40
CA PHE A 71 -4.65 14.24 -5.21
C PHE A 71 -4.18 14.90 -3.92
N GLY A 72 -5.06 14.95 -2.93
CA GLY A 72 -4.74 15.25 -1.54
C GLY A 72 -5.46 14.30 -0.59
N VAL A 73 -5.12 14.36 0.70
CA VAL A 73 -5.82 13.60 1.75
C VAL A 73 -7.03 14.40 2.21
N SER A 74 -8.21 13.78 2.30
CA SER A 74 -9.46 14.46 2.67
C SER A 74 -9.63 14.65 4.18
N GLY A 75 -8.88 13.90 4.99
CA GLY A 75 -9.09 13.79 6.44
C GLY A 75 -10.15 12.76 6.85
N ASN A 76 -10.90 12.21 5.89
CA ASN A 76 -11.89 11.15 6.15
C ASN A 76 -11.28 9.76 5.97
N LEU A 77 -11.85 8.79 6.69
CA LEU A 77 -11.47 7.38 6.64
C LEU A 77 -12.71 6.51 6.35
N ARG A 78 -12.52 5.44 5.58
CA ARG A 78 -13.51 4.35 5.39
C ARG A 78 -12.79 3.02 5.59
N ASN A 79 -13.28 2.19 6.51
CA ASN A 79 -12.59 0.96 6.95
C ASN A 79 -11.17 1.24 7.48
N SER A 80 -10.98 2.37 8.19
CA SER A 80 -9.67 2.97 8.57
C SER A 80 -8.75 3.35 7.42
N ASP A 81 -9.13 3.09 6.18
CA ASP A 81 -8.36 3.47 5.01
C ASP A 81 -8.63 4.92 4.62
N LEU A 82 -7.57 5.62 4.19
CA LEU A 82 -7.68 7.04 3.87
C LEU A 82 -8.50 7.29 2.62
N ILE A 83 -9.26 8.37 2.63
CA ILE A 83 -9.98 8.87 1.46
C ILE A 83 -9.18 10.02 0.85
N MET A 84 -8.87 9.91 -0.43
CA MET A 84 -8.24 10.98 -1.21
C MET A 84 -9.31 11.88 -1.82
N TRP A 85 -8.93 13.11 -2.18
CA TRP A 85 -9.73 14.00 -3.04
C TRP A 85 -8.90 14.43 -4.24
N ASP A 86 -9.54 14.71 -5.39
CA ASP A 86 -8.88 15.31 -6.55
C ASP A 86 -9.20 16.80 -6.71
N ASN A 87 -8.26 17.55 -7.26
CA ASN A 87 -8.36 19.01 -7.34
C ASN A 87 -9.21 19.56 -8.49
N LYS A 88 -9.65 18.73 -9.44
CA LYS A 88 -10.36 19.20 -10.63
C LYS A 88 -11.87 19.06 -10.46
N THR A 89 -12.31 17.87 -10.05
CA THR A 89 -13.72 17.54 -9.88
C THR A 89 -14.14 17.52 -8.41
N LEU A 90 -13.16 17.61 -7.49
CA LEU A 90 -13.40 17.50 -6.04
C LEU A 90 -14.03 16.14 -5.65
N SER A 91 -13.89 15.13 -6.51
CA SER A 91 -14.36 13.78 -6.24
C SER A 91 -13.48 13.14 -5.16
N TRP A 92 -14.06 12.24 -4.40
CA TRP A 92 -13.38 11.49 -3.36
C TRP A 92 -13.10 10.08 -3.83
N TRP A 93 -11.92 9.56 -3.46
CA TRP A 93 -11.38 8.31 -3.96
C TRP A 93 -10.92 7.45 -2.80
N GLN A 94 -11.32 6.18 -2.78
CA GLN A 94 -10.83 5.22 -1.81
C GLN A 94 -9.36 4.89 -2.10
N GLN A 95 -8.43 5.15 -1.19
CA GLN A 95 -7.00 4.91 -1.44
C GLN A 95 -6.66 3.43 -1.60
N PHE A 96 -7.36 2.55 -0.88
CA PHE A 96 -7.14 1.11 -0.98
C PHE A 96 -7.48 0.55 -2.36
N THR A 97 -8.59 0.99 -2.94
CA THR A 97 -9.13 0.42 -4.18
C THR A 97 -8.91 1.29 -5.39
N GLY A 98 -8.63 2.59 -5.25
CA GLY A 98 -8.54 3.55 -6.36
C GLY A 98 -9.90 3.93 -6.97
N GLU A 99 -11.00 3.56 -6.34
CA GLU A 99 -12.35 3.84 -6.84
C GLU A 99 -12.81 5.24 -6.43
N GLY A 100 -13.41 5.99 -7.36
CA GLY A 100 -14.15 7.20 -7.08
C GLY A 100 -15.46 6.87 -6.34
N ILE A 101 -15.62 7.34 -5.11
CA ILE A 101 -16.73 6.96 -4.23
C ILE A 101 -17.75 8.08 -4.00
N VAL A 102 -17.36 9.34 -4.24
CA VAL A 102 -18.24 10.52 -4.13
C VAL A 102 -17.84 11.55 -5.18
N GLY A 103 -18.81 12.22 -5.80
CA GLY A 103 -18.58 13.33 -6.74
C GLY A 103 -18.77 12.92 -8.19
N ASP A 104 -18.26 13.75 -9.09
CA ASP A 104 -18.51 13.60 -10.54
C ASP A 104 -17.87 12.34 -11.13
N LEU A 105 -16.78 11.86 -10.52
CA LEU A 105 -16.03 10.68 -10.97
C LEU A 105 -16.42 9.40 -10.20
N THR A 106 -17.57 9.38 -9.53
CA THR A 106 -18.06 8.17 -8.84
C THR A 106 -18.16 6.97 -9.79
N GLY A 107 -17.64 5.81 -9.34
CA GLY A 107 -17.56 4.56 -10.10
C GLY A 107 -16.34 4.47 -11.01
N THR A 108 -15.55 5.54 -11.15
CA THR A 108 -14.31 5.52 -11.93
C THR A 108 -13.22 4.78 -11.16
N GLN A 109 -12.41 4.01 -11.87
CA GLN A 109 -11.33 3.20 -11.30
C GLN A 109 -9.96 3.74 -11.74
N LEU A 110 -9.13 4.15 -10.78
CA LEU A 110 -7.73 4.47 -11.06
C LEU A 110 -6.95 3.21 -11.42
N GLU A 111 -6.07 3.33 -12.42
CA GLU A 111 -5.15 2.26 -12.77
C GLU A 111 -4.04 2.17 -11.71
N MET A 112 -3.98 1.05 -11.00
CA MET A 112 -2.89 0.77 -10.06
C MET A 112 -1.64 0.30 -10.78
N ILE A 113 -0.49 0.75 -10.31
CA ILE A 113 0.83 0.32 -10.76
C ILE A 113 1.41 -0.60 -9.68
N PRO A 114 1.90 -1.80 -10.04
CA PRO A 114 2.61 -2.67 -9.11
C PRO A 114 3.76 -1.93 -8.43
N ALA A 115 3.75 -1.90 -7.10
CA ALA A 115 4.77 -1.27 -6.29
C ALA A 115 5.03 -2.10 -5.03
N GLN A 116 6.25 -2.00 -4.51
CA GLN A 116 6.71 -2.81 -3.38
C GLN A 116 7.10 -1.91 -2.21
N LEU A 117 6.79 -2.37 -1.00
CA LEU A 117 7.46 -1.90 0.21
C LEU A 117 8.66 -2.80 0.46
N VAL A 118 9.85 -2.19 0.54
CA VAL A 118 11.12 -2.90 0.66
C VAL A 118 12.00 -2.27 1.72
N ALA A 119 13.00 -3.01 2.20
CA ALA A 119 14.02 -2.44 3.07
C ALA A 119 14.88 -1.43 2.29
N TRP A 120 15.29 -0.35 2.97
CA TRP A 120 16.15 0.67 2.36
C TRP A 120 17.50 0.11 1.89
N GLN A 121 18.02 -0.91 2.58
CA GLN A 121 19.26 -1.58 2.19
C GLN A 121 19.12 -2.31 0.84
N ASP A 122 17.98 -2.97 0.61
CA ASP A 122 17.70 -3.72 -0.62
C ASP A 122 17.55 -2.75 -1.79
N PHE A 123 16.80 -1.65 -1.59
CA PHE A 123 16.66 -0.61 -2.60
C PHE A 123 18.00 -0.02 -3.02
N LYS A 124 18.87 0.36 -2.06
CA LYS A 124 20.20 0.90 -2.39
C LYS A 124 21.10 -0.10 -3.11
N ALA A 125 20.99 -1.38 -2.78
CA ALA A 125 21.78 -2.43 -3.41
C ALA A 125 21.34 -2.66 -4.85
N ALA A 126 20.02 -2.76 -5.10
CA ALA A 126 19.46 -2.98 -6.43
C ALA A 126 19.48 -1.73 -7.33
N HIS A 127 19.41 -0.54 -6.72
CA HIS A 127 19.34 0.75 -7.42
C HIS A 127 20.39 1.74 -6.86
N PRO A 128 21.69 1.55 -7.15
CA PRO A 128 22.74 2.44 -6.66
C PRO A 128 22.57 3.90 -7.16
N ASP A 129 22.03 4.08 -8.36
CA ASP A 129 21.68 5.37 -8.95
C ASP A 129 20.20 5.75 -8.73
N GLY A 130 19.50 5.01 -7.87
CA GLY A 130 18.08 5.21 -7.57
C GLY A 130 17.84 6.58 -6.95
N VAL A 131 16.87 7.31 -7.51
CA VAL A 131 16.47 8.62 -6.97
C VAL A 131 15.43 8.43 -5.87
N VAL A 132 15.52 9.28 -4.84
CA VAL A 132 14.52 9.35 -3.77
C VAL A 132 13.95 10.75 -3.67
N GLN A 133 12.68 10.82 -3.28
CA GLN A 133 12.05 12.10 -3.01
C GLN A 133 12.76 12.79 -1.85
N ALA A 134 13.24 14.03 -2.09
CA ALA A 134 13.82 14.86 -1.05
C ALA A 134 12.76 15.20 0.02
N ARG A 135 13.21 15.40 1.26
CA ARG A 135 12.32 15.79 2.37
C ARG A 135 11.57 17.07 2.02
N THR A 136 10.24 17.03 2.15
CA THR A 136 9.35 18.14 1.79
C THR A 136 9.09 19.12 2.95
N GLY A 137 9.75 18.94 4.11
CA GLY A 137 9.56 19.81 5.27
C GLY A 137 10.41 19.42 6.49
N PRO A 138 10.18 20.06 7.65
CA PRO A 138 11.02 19.91 8.84
C PRO A 138 10.82 18.60 9.62
N ARG A 139 9.95 17.70 9.14
CA ARG A 139 9.58 16.48 9.85
C ARG A 139 10.74 15.47 9.92
N ASN A 140 10.82 14.77 11.05
CA ASN A 140 11.75 13.67 11.22
C ASN A 140 11.12 12.36 10.73
N TYR A 141 11.51 11.90 9.54
CA TYR A 141 10.93 10.71 8.90
C TYR A 141 11.28 9.39 9.61
N GLY A 142 12.22 9.40 10.58
CA GLY A 142 12.54 8.21 11.38
C GLY A 142 11.63 8.01 12.60
N THR A 143 10.67 8.92 12.85
CA THR A 143 9.81 8.89 14.04
C THR A 143 8.38 8.49 13.68
N ASN A 144 7.86 7.50 14.40
CA ASN A 144 6.50 6.97 14.26
C ASN A 144 5.55 7.57 15.32
N PRO A 145 4.49 8.30 14.94
CA PRO A 145 3.50 8.83 15.88
C PRO A 145 2.45 7.79 16.31
N TYR A 146 2.39 6.62 15.66
CA TYR A 146 1.49 5.50 15.97
C TYR A 146 2.26 4.37 16.67
N THR A 147 2.99 4.70 17.72
CA THR A 147 3.79 3.71 18.47
C THR A 147 2.87 2.61 19.01
N GLY A 148 3.25 1.35 18.78
CA GLY A 148 2.53 0.15 19.22
C GLY A 148 1.39 -0.28 18.31
N TYR A 149 1.10 0.45 17.22
CA TYR A 149 -0.06 0.17 16.36
C TYR A 149 0.04 -1.20 15.69
N ASP A 150 1.22 -1.64 15.26
CA ASP A 150 1.45 -2.96 14.65
C ASP A 150 1.13 -4.16 15.57
N SER A 151 0.92 -3.90 16.85
CA SER A 151 0.57 -4.91 17.85
C SER A 151 -0.87 -4.78 18.33
N THR A 152 -1.66 -3.80 17.85
CA THR A 152 -3.05 -3.63 18.26
C THR A 152 -3.96 -4.71 17.70
N THR A 153 -4.93 -5.14 18.51
CA THR A 153 -6.07 -5.96 18.09
C THR A 153 -7.30 -5.12 17.77
N SER A 154 -7.29 -3.83 18.11
CA SER A 154 -8.38 -2.88 17.89
C SER A 154 -7.87 -1.76 16.98
N PRO A 155 -8.05 -1.89 15.66
CA PRO A 155 -7.58 -0.89 14.71
C PRO A 155 -8.28 0.46 14.94
N PHE A 156 -7.49 1.54 14.88
CA PHE A 156 -7.98 2.89 15.09
C PHE A 156 -8.98 3.30 14.00
N LEU A 157 -10.11 3.89 14.42
CA LEU A 157 -11.21 4.36 13.55
C LEU A 157 -11.72 3.29 12.56
N PHE A 158 -11.64 2.01 12.94
CA PHE A 158 -12.31 0.92 12.24
C PHE A 158 -13.71 0.73 12.81
N LEU A 159 -14.73 0.92 11.98
CA LEU A 159 -16.13 0.76 12.36
C LEU A 159 -16.60 -0.63 11.92
N GLY A 160 -16.54 -1.60 12.83
CA GLY A 160 -16.94 -2.98 12.58
C GLY A 160 -16.11 -3.98 13.38
N GLU A 161 -16.42 -5.26 13.24
CA GLU A 161 -15.63 -6.35 13.80
C GLU A 161 -14.56 -6.78 12.78
N PRO A 162 -13.26 -6.76 13.14
CA PRO A 162 -12.22 -7.30 12.28
C PRO A 162 -12.47 -8.77 11.97
N ASP A 163 -12.16 -9.20 10.75
CA ASP A 163 -12.28 -10.58 10.34
C ASP A 163 -11.43 -11.51 11.24
N PRO A 164 -12.03 -12.52 11.90
CA PRO A 164 -11.36 -13.29 12.94
C PRO A 164 -10.38 -14.34 12.40
N ARG A 165 -10.30 -14.55 11.08
CA ARG A 165 -9.42 -15.59 10.48
C ARG A 165 -7.94 -15.32 10.72
N LEU A 166 -7.55 -14.05 10.87
CA LEU A 166 -6.20 -13.64 11.29
C LEU A 166 -6.30 -12.49 12.29
N ARG A 167 -5.22 -12.25 13.04
CA ARG A 167 -5.11 -11.07 13.90
C ARG A 167 -5.23 -9.80 13.06
N ALA A 168 -5.97 -8.80 13.54
CA ALA A 168 -6.28 -7.58 12.79
C ALA A 168 -5.06 -6.96 12.07
N THR A 169 -3.96 -6.72 12.81
CA THR A 169 -2.72 -6.14 12.27
C THR A 169 -1.68 -7.19 11.83
N GLU A 170 -2.10 -8.43 11.57
CA GLU A 170 -1.29 -9.38 10.81
C GLU A 170 -1.12 -8.87 9.38
N ARG A 171 0.08 -9.01 8.81
CA ARG A 171 0.33 -8.61 7.42
C ARG A 171 0.04 -9.75 6.47
N VAL A 172 -0.59 -9.41 5.36
CA VAL A 172 -0.81 -10.30 4.23
C VAL A 172 -0.32 -9.64 2.96
N LEU A 173 0.29 -10.39 2.06
CA LEU A 173 0.40 -9.99 0.66
C LEU A 173 -0.93 -10.32 -0.01
N GLY A 174 -1.68 -9.29 -0.40
CA GLY A 174 -2.97 -9.45 -1.06
C GLY A 174 -2.84 -9.43 -2.58
N TYR A 175 -3.50 -10.37 -3.24
CA TYR A 175 -3.75 -10.39 -4.69
C TYR A 175 -5.25 -10.29 -4.93
N ASN A 176 -5.65 -9.45 -5.89
CA ASN A 176 -7.02 -9.40 -6.34
C ASN A 176 -7.10 -9.15 -7.85
N ARG A 177 -7.79 -10.04 -8.56
CA ARG A 177 -8.13 -9.88 -9.97
C ARG A 177 -9.44 -10.59 -10.27
N GLY A 178 -10.36 -9.87 -10.92
CA GLY A 178 -11.71 -10.39 -11.15
C GLY A 178 -12.38 -10.80 -9.83
N ASP A 179 -12.91 -12.02 -9.80
CA ASP A 179 -13.57 -12.59 -8.61
C ASP A 179 -12.58 -13.27 -7.65
N THR A 180 -11.30 -13.36 -8.02
CA THR A 180 -10.27 -14.05 -7.23
C THR A 180 -9.58 -13.06 -6.30
N ALA A 181 -9.76 -13.25 -5.00
CA ALA A 181 -9.03 -12.56 -3.95
C ALA A 181 -8.28 -13.60 -3.10
N VAL A 182 -6.95 -13.49 -3.05
CA VAL A 182 -6.10 -14.38 -2.26
C VAL A 182 -5.19 -13.54 -1.38
N ALA A 183 -5.01 -13.97 -0.12
CA ALA A 183 -4.09 -13.33 0.80
C ALA A 183 -3.09 -14.35 1.34
N TYR A 184 -1.82 -14.00 1.26
CA TYR A 184 -0.70 -14.80 1.74
C TYR A 184 -0.19 -14.20 3.04
N PRO A 185 -0.37 -14.87 4.20
CA PRO A 185 0.17 -14.38 5.47
C PRO A 185 1.68 -14.19 5.39
N MET A 186 2.18 -13.01 5.77
CA MET A 186 3.62 -12.70 5.72
C MET A 186 4.46 -13.68 6.57
N LYS A 187 3.88 -14.29 7.61
CA LYS A 187 4.55 -15.34 8.40
C LYS A 187 4.81 -16.61 7.61
N VAL A 188 3.90 -16.98 6.70
CA VAL A 188 4.06 -18.12 5.79
C VAL A 188 5.17 -17.80 4.80
N LEU A 189 5.09 -16.63 4.16
CA LEU A 189 6.11 -16.15 3.22
C LEU A 189 7.49 -16.03 3.87
N ALA A 190 7.57 -15.58 5.12
CA ALA A 190 8.83 -15.48 5.86
C ALA A 190 9.48 -16.84 6.13
N ARG A 191 8.68 -17.91 6.25
CA ARG A 191 9.16 -19.28 6.45
C ARG A 191 9.57 -19.93 5.13
N GLU A 192 8.74 -19.78 4.10
CA GLU A 192 8.92 -20.48 2.81
C GLU A 192 9.87 -19.75 1.86
N LYS A 193 9.99 -18.41 2.00
CA LYS A 193 10.84 -17.50 1.20
C LYS A 193 10.47 -17.38 -0.27
N VAL A 194 10.10 -18.49 -0.89
CA VAL A 194 9.59 -18.62 -2.25
C VAL A 194 8.30 -19.42 -2.18
N VAL A 195 7.21 -18.88 -2.73
CA VAL A 195 5.93 -19.58 -2.85
C VAL A 195 5.49 -19.54 -4.29
N GLU A 196 5.29 -20.70 -4.89
CA GLU A 196 4.74 -20.85 -6.23
C GLU A 196 3.26 -21.18 -6.13
N ASP A 197 2.44 -20.55 -6.97
CA ASP A 197 0.98 -20.74 -6.98
C ASP A 197 0.42 -20.55 -8.40
N THR A 198 -0.83 -20.96 -8.61
CA THR A 198 -1.56 -20.74 -9.87
C THR A 198 -2.88 -20.03 -9.57
N LEU A 199 -3.00 -18.79 -10.01
CA LEU A 199 -4.16 -17.92 -9.79
C LEU A 199 -4.87 -17.67 -11.11
N ASP A 200 -6.16 -18.04 -11.21
CA ASP A 200 -6.96 -17.89 -12.44
C ASP A 200 -6.30 -18.54 -13.68
N GLY A 201 -5.59 -19.66 -13.49
CA GLY A 201 -4.85 -20.34 -14.55
C GLY A 201 -3.53 -19.67 -14.96
N GLN A 202 -3.11 -18.61 -14.24
CA GLN A 202 -1.83 -17.95 -14.42
C GLN A 202 -0.87 -18.33 -13.29
N ASP A 203 0.29 -18.89 -13.66
CA ASP A 203 1.33 -19.19 -12.69
C ASP A 203 1.94 -17.90 -12.14
N VAL A 204 2.15 -17.88 -10.83
CA VAL A 204 2.77 -16.79 -10.10
C VAL A 204 3.81 -17.33 -9.13
N VAL A 205 4.81 -16.50 -8.85
CA VAL A 205 5.78 -16.77 -7.78
C VAL A 205 5.88 -15.57 -6.85
N ILE A 206 5.92 -15.84 -5.55
CA ILE A 206 6.07 -14.83 -4.51
C ILE A 206 7.47 -14.94 -3.93
N PHE A 207 8.18 -13.83 -3.92
CA PHE A 207 9.48 -13.70 -3.27
C PHE A 207 9.34 -12.96 -1.96
N TYR A 208 9.98 -13.45 -0.91
CA TYR A 208 10.12 -12.79 0.38
C TYR A 208 11.59 -12.49 0.67
N ALA A 209 11.85 -11.26 1.12
CA ALA A 209 13.16 -10.87 1.64
C ALA A 209 13.06 -10.36 3.09
N PRO A 210 14.00 -10.74 3.97
CA PRO A 210 14.08 -10.18 5.32
C PRO A 210 14.59 -8.73 5.30
N GLY A 211 14.55 -8.07 6.46
CA GLY A 211 15.23 -6.79 6.70
C GLY A 211 14.37 -5.52 6.63
N GLN A 212 13.16 -5.57 6.05
CA GLN A 212 12.22 -4.46 6.20
C GLN A 212 11.70 -4.42 7.65
N VAL A 213 11.74 -3.26 8.28
CA VAL A 213 11.17 -3.02 9.62
C VAL A 213 9.83 -2.31 9.55
N SER A 214 8.99 -2.52 10.56
CA SER A 214 7.69 -1.85 10.65
C SER A 214 7.83 -0.34 10.85
N ALA A 215 7.06 0.44 10.09
CA ALA A 215 6.92 1.89 10.33
C ALA A 215 5.97 2.21 11.51
N LEU A 216 5.32 1.21 12.10
CA LEU A 216 4.15 1.36 12.99
C LEU A 216 4.31 0.63 14.34
N ASP A 217 5.51 0.15 14.63
CA ASP A 217 5.81 -0.63 15.84
C ASP A 217 6.42 0.26 16.93
N ASN A 218 7.68 0.69 16.80
CA ASN A 218 8.36 1.49 17.81
C ASN A 218 8.32 3.00 17.46
N ALA A 219 8.53 3.88 18.44
CA ALA A 219 8.59 5.34 18.21
C ALA A 219 9.73 5.73 17.26
N ARG A 220 10.81 4.94 17.24
CA ARG A 220 11.88 5.00 16.24
C ARG A 220 11.76 3.84 15.28
N ILE A 221 11.58 4.14 13.99
CA ILE A 221 11.35 3.12 12.95
C ILE A 221 12.52 2.15 12.86
N ASP A 222 13.76 2.64 12.98
CA ASP A 222 14.98 1.81 12.94
C ASP A 222 15.18 0.89 14.17
N LYS A 223 14.28 0.97 15.16
CA LYS A 223 14.22 0.10 16.34
C LYS A 223 12.94 -0.75 16.37
N SER A 224 12.19 -0.75 15.28
CA SER A 224 10.98 -1.54 15.12
C SER A 224 11.29 -2.99 14.77
N LYS A 225 10.33 -3.88 15.02
CA LYS A 225 10.40 -5.28 14.60
C LYS A 225 10.53 -5.42 13.08
N GLU A 226 11.23 -6.47 12.66
CA GLU A 226 11.30 -6.88 11.27
C GLU A 226 9.94 -7.46 10.82
N VAL A 227 9.54 -7.09 9.61
CA VAL A 227 8.28 -7.51 8.96
C VAL A 227 8.50 -8.11 7.58
N GLY A 228 9.69 -7.92 7.01
CA GLY A 228 10.06 -8.41 5.69
C GLY A 228 9.33 -7.70 4.54
N SER A 229 9.87 -7.92 3.35
CA SER A 229 9.35 -7.44 2.07
C SER A 229 8.79 -8.64 1.32
N ALA A 230 7.70 -8.47 0.56
CA ALA A 230 7.21 -9.51 -0.34
C ALA A 230 6.62 -8.93 -1.61
N ALA A 231 6.76 -9.67 -2.70
CA ALA A 231 6.18 -9.31 -3.99
C ALA A 231 5.91 -10.54 -4.85
N MET A 232 4.94 -10.40 -5.76
CA MET A 232 4.50 -11.45 -6.68
C MET A 232 4.93 -11.13 -8.11
N PHE A 233 5.29 -12.16 -8.86
CA PHE A 233 5.77 -12.08 -10.23
C PHE A 233 5.19 -13.18 -11.11
N ILE A 234 5.24 -12.96 -12.42
CA ILE A 234 5.06 -14.02 -13.41
C ILE A 234 6.41 -14.73 -13.59
N PRO A 235 6.50 -16.04 -13.33
CA PRO A 235 7.76 -16.80 -13.38
C PRO A 235 8.12 -17.17 -14.83
N GLU A 236 8.22 -16.18 -15.71
CA GLU A 236 8.55 -16.38 -17.12
C GLU A 236 9.52 -15.31 -17.61
N VAL A 237 10.56 -15.74 -18.33
CA VAL A 237 11.50 -14.87 -19.05
C VAL A 237 11.66 -15.39 -20.47
N ASP A 238 11.50 -14.50 -21.46
CA ASP A 238 11.65 -14.82 -22.89
C ASP A 238 10.89 -16.08 -23.35
N GLY A 239 9.70 -16.32 -22.78
CA GLY A 239 8.85 -17.48 -23.08
C GLY A 239 9.22 -18.78 -22.37
N GLN A 240 10.29 -18.77 -21.57
CA GLN A 240 10.66 -19.89 -20.70
C GLN A 240 10.03 -19.70 -19.32
N LYS A 241 9.16 -20.65 -18.94
CA LYS A 241 8.69 -20.78 -17.56
C LYS A 241 9.85 -21.21 -16.66
N LEU A 242 9.99 -20.53 -15.54
CA LEU A 242 10.97 -20.81 -14.50
C LEU A 242 10.28 -21.37 -13.26
N THR A 243 11.03 -22.11 -12.45
CA THR A 243 10.64 -22.52 -11.10
C THR A 243 11.70 -22.10 -10.12
N PHE A 244 11.32 -21.78 -8.89
CA PHE A 244 12.20 -21.14 -7.92
C PHE A 244 12.34 -21.95 -6.63
N LYS A 245 13.50 -21.81 -5.99
CA LYS A 245 13.76 -22.31 -4.64
C LYS A 245 14.51 -21.28 -3.82
N ALA A 246 14.39 -21.40 -2.51
CA ALA A 246 15.20 -20.65 -1.57
C ALA A 246 16.44 -21.45 -1.16
N ASP A 247 17.61 -20.81 -1.20
CA ASP A 247 18.84 -21.30 -0.57
C ASP A 247 19.28 -20.29 0.50
N GLY A 248 18.89 -20.54 1.75
CA GLY A 248 18.99 -19.55 2.82
C GLY A 248 18.12 -18.33 2.55
N ASN A 249 18.74 -17.19 2.27
CA ASN A 249 18.06 -15.95 1.88
C ASN A 249 18.15 -15.67 0.36
N LYS A 250 18.82 -16.54 -0.40
CA LYS A 250 18.94 -16.41 -1.85
C LYS A 250 17.74 -17.03 -2.52
N ILE A 251 17.30 -16.44 -3.63
CA ILE A 251 16.25 -16.97 -4.50
C ILE A 251 16.96 -17.44 -5.77
N ILE A 252 16.77 -18.71 -6.13
CA ILE A 252 17.47 -19.35 -7.23
C ILE A 252 16.46 -20.03 -8.14
N ASP A 253 16.53 -19.81 -9.46
CA ASP A 253 15.73 -20.58 -10.40
C ASP A 253 16.33 -21.98 -10.64
N ASN A 254 15.51 -22.99 -10.89
CA ASN A 254 15.98 -24.37 -11.04
C ASN A 254 16.49 -24.67 -12.44
N GLU A 255 16.09 -23.90 -13.45
CA GLU A 255 16.37 -24.17 -14.86
C GLU A 255 17.79 -23.73 -15.25
N THR A 256 18.25 -22.60 -14.74
CA THR A 256 19.55 -22.00 -15.06
C THR A 256 20.45 -21.84 -13.83
N GLY A 257 19.87 -21.87 -12.62
CA GLY A 257 20.61 -21.64 -11.39
C GLY A 257 20.97 -20.17 -11.16
N SER A 258 20.27 -19.24 -11.82
CA SER A 258 20.51 -17.81 -11.64
C SER A 258 19.96 -17.34 -10.28
N GLU A 259 20.63 -16.39 -9.66
CA GLU A 259 20.24 -15.78 -8.39
C GLU A 259 19.39 -14.54 -8.65
N TRP A 260 18.31 -14.39 -7.89
CA TRP A 260 17.31 -13.33 -8.05
C TRP A 260 17.18 -12.48 -6.79
N ASP A 261 16.98 -11.19 -6.97
CA ASP A 261 16.65 -10.26 -5.88
C ASP A 261 15.13 -10.18 -5.63
N VAL A 262 14.74 -9.45 -4.59
CA VAL A 262 13.33 -9.25 -4.21
C VAL A 262 12.53 -8.42 -5.22
N PHE A 263 13.20 -7.74 -6.15
CA PHE A 263 12.58 -6.99 -7.24
C PHE A 263 12.30 -7.88 -8.46
N GLY A 264 12.62 -9.17 -8.38
CA GLY A 264 12.45 -10.11 -9.49
C GLY A 264 13.48 -9.87 -10.59
N ARG A 265 14.66 -9.34 -10.26
CA ARG A 265 15.78 -9.20 -11.19
C ARG A 265 16.81 -10.28 -10.93
N ALA A 266 17.27 -10.92 -11.99
CA ALA A 266 18.42 -11.83 -11.90
C ALA A 266 19.70 -11.01 -11.70
N VAL A 267 20.39 -11.26 -10.59
CA VAL A 267 21.59 -10.53 -10.15
C VAL A 267 22.88 -11.29 -10.40
N ALA A 268 22.81 -12.59 -10.69
CA ALA A 268 23.95 -13.42 -11.07
C ALA A 268 23.47 -14.68 -11.80
N GLY A 269 24.33 -15.28 -12.62
CA GLY A 269 24.04 -16.53 -13.33
C GLY A 269 23.76 -16.29 -14.81
N GLU A 270 23.17 -17.30 -15.47
CA GLU A 270 22.91 -17.27 -16.91
C GLU A 270 21.93 -16.17 -17.32
N LEU A 271 20.92 -15.92 -16.49
CA LEU A 271 19.88 -14.93 -16.74
C LEU A 271 20.22 -13.54 -16.18
N GLU A 272 21.48 -13.27 -15.80
CA GLU A 272 21.86 -11.98 -15.19
C GLU A 272 21.35 -10.77 -16.00
N GLY A 273 20.63 -9.88 -15.32
CA GLY A 273 19.98 -8.72 -15.93
C GLY A 273 18.54 -8.95 -16.40
N ALA A 274 18.05 -10.19 -16.46
CA ALA A 274 16.66 -10.49 -16.72
C ALA A 274 15.74 -9.97 -15.61
N GLN A 275 14.49 -9.69 -15.97
CA GLN A 275 13.48 -9.10 -15.09
C GLN A 275 12.17 -9.87 -15.22
N LEU A 276 11.66 -10.39 -14.10
CA LEU A 276 10.32 -10.95 -14.03
C LEU A 276 9.28 -9.83 -14.10
N LYS A 277 8.14 -10.13 -14.72
CA LYS A 277 7.02 -9.20 -14.76
C LYS A 277 6.33 -9.14 -13.39
N PRO A 278 6.26 -7.98 -12.72
CA PRO A 278 5.57 -7.87 -11.44
C PRO A 278 4.06 -8.03 -11.60
N VAL A 279 3.44 -8.67 -10.62
CA VAL A 279 1.98 -8.78 -10.47
C VAL A 279 1.51 -7.72 -9.48
N LEU A 280 0.32 -7.17 -9.70
CA LEU A 280 -0.29 -6.23 -8.78
C LEU A 280 -0.65 -6.95 -7.46
N SER A 281 0.22 -6.82 -6.48
CA SER A 281 0.09 -7.41 -5.15
C SER A 281 0.68 -6.47 -4.11
N HIS A 282 0.01 -6.26 -2.99
CA HIS A 282 0.44 -5.29 -1.98
C HIS A 282 0.37 -5.89 -0.58
N VAL A 283 1.28 -5.49 0.30
CA VAL A 283 1.28 -5.91 1.69
C VAL A 283 0.38 -4.99 2.51
N HIS A 284 -0.63 -5.56 3.17
CA HIS A 284 -1.62 -4.84 3.98
C HIS A 284 -1.76 -5.44 5.36
N PHE A 285 -2.31 -4.68 6.31
CA PHE A 285 -2.91 -5.29 7.49
C PHE A 285 -4.19 -6.04 7.11
N TRP A 286 -4.38 -7.22 7.72
CA TRP A 286 -5.48 -8.13 7.45
C TRP A 286 -6.85 -7.48 7.61
N PHE A 287 -7.06 -6.72 8.69
CA PHE A 287 -8.36 -6.09 8.95
C PHE A 287 -8.79 -5.17 7.80
N ALA A 288 -7.85 -4.43 7.21
CA ALA A 288 -8.12 -3.51 6.12
C ALA A 288 -8.39 -4.30 4.83
N TRP A 289 -7.54 -5.27 4.51
CA TRP A 289 -7.73 -6.13 3.35
C TRP A 289 -9.08 -6.85 3.37
N ALA A 290 -9.39 -7.54 4.48
CA ALA A 290 -10.64 -8.30 4.63
C ALA A 290 -11.89 -7.40 4.59
N ALA A 291 -11.79 -6.14 5.02
CA ALA A 291 -12.90 -5.19 4.93
C ALA A 291 -13.24 -4.80 3.46
N PHE A 292 -12.26 -4.82 2.56
CA PHE A 292 -12.47 -4.58 1.13
C PHE A 292 -12.68 -5.86 0.32
N LYS A 293 -12.16 -7.00 0.79
CA LYS A 293 -12.17 -8.30 0.11
C LYS A 293 -12.59 -9.42 1.09
N PRO A 294 -13.86 -9.43 1.54
CA PRO A 294 -14.31 -10.36 2.59
C PRO A 294 -14.23 -11.83 2.17
N ASP A 295 -14.46 -12.14 0.90
CA ASP A 295 -14.45 -13.50 0.37
C ASP A 295 -13.03 -14.02 0.04
N THR A 296 -11.99 -13.32 0.51
CA THR A 296 -10.59 -13.70 0.28
C THR A 296 -10.31 -15.12 0.75
N VAL A 297 -9.64 -15.89 -0.10
CA VAL A 297 -9.04 -17.19 0.26
C VAL A 297 -7.69 -16.94 0.95
N LEU A 298 -7.48 -17.54 2.11
CA LEU A 298 -6.19 -17.50 2.79
C LEU A 298 -5.30 -18.62 2.26
N TYR A 299 -4.11 -18.27 1.81
CA TYR A 299 -3.14 -19.29 1.40
C TYR A 299 -2.66 -20.09 2.61
N GLY A 300 -2.68 -21.41 2.49
CA GLY A 300 -2.21 -22.35 3.52
C GLY A 300 -3.15 -22.53 4.72
N SER A 301 -4.42 -22.09 4.62
CA SER A 301 -5.48 -22.37 5.60
C SER A 301 -6.10 -23.74 5.42
#